data_AF-A0A2D5YNV7-F1
#
_entry.id   AF-A0A2D5YNV7-F1
#
_cell.length_a   1.000
_cell.length_b   1.000
_cell.length_c   1.000
_cell.angle_alpha   90.00
_cell.angle_beta   90.00
_cell.angle_gamma   90.00
#
_symmetry.space_group_name_H-M   'P 1'
#
loop_
_entity.id
_entity.type
_entity.pdbx_description
1 polymer ?
#
loop_
_entity_poly.entity_id
_entity_poly.type
_entity_poly.pdbx_seq_one_letter_code
_entity_poly.pdbx_strand_id
1 'polypeptide(L)'
;MAQDVKLIDQMTGTELFSCDISEIEKAYAKAEEYEEMGLDVKLVAPSIPETLIKSLGAGESDINKLNETITEEIASHIEEEVGCVACLSDTDEQKNNLQ
;
A
#
# COMPACT_ATOMS: atom_id res chain seq x y z
N MET A 1 3.55 -17.45 15.89
CA MET A 1 2.81 -16.23 15.50
C MET A 1 3.33 -15.80 14.13
N ALA A 2 2.47 -15.40 13.21
CA ALA A 2 2.86 -15.07 11.84
C ALA A 2 3.17 -13.56 11.74
N GLN A 3 4.40 -13.23 11.36
CA GLN A 3 4.84 -11.85 11.19
C GLN A 3 4.25 -11.24 9.91
N ASP A 4 3.01 -10.78 10.02
CA ASP A 4 2.23 -10.26 8.89
C ASP A 4 2.51 -8.77 8.60
N VAL A 5 3.13 -8.03 9.53
CA VAL A 5 3.48 -6.61 9.35
C VAL A 5 5.00 -6.43 9.29
N LYS A 6 5.48 -5.66 8.32
CA LYS A 6 6.91 -5.45 8.04
C LYS A 6 7.21 -3.98 7.73
N LEU A 7 8.35 -3.48 8.21
CA LEU A 7 8.97 -2.23 7.76
C LEU A 7 10.15 -2.54 6.86
N ILE A 8 10.11 -2.01 5.64
CA ILE A 8 11.13 -2.23 4.62
C ILE A 8 11.82 -0.90 4.31
N ASP A 9 13.15 -0.88 4.33
CA ASP A 9 13.93 0.23 3.77
C ASP A 9 13.72 0.29 2.25
N GLN A 10 13.21 1.41 1.74
CA GLN A 10 12.92 1.56 0.31
C GLN A 10 14.19 1.59 -0.56
N MET A 11 15.33 2.02 -0.01
CA MET A 11 16.58 2.11 -0.76
C MET A 11 17.22 0.74 -0.95
N THR A 12 17.21 -0.10 0.09
CA THR A 12 17.91 -1.39 0.09
C THR A 12 16.98 -2.60 -0.09
N GLY A 13 15.68 -2.42 0.14
CA GLY A 13 14.70 -3.51 0.22
C GLY A 13 14.84 -4.38 1.47
N THR A 14 15.64 -3.94 2.46
CA THR A 14 15.92 -4.71 3.68
C THR A 14 14.76 -4.59 4.67
N GLU A 15 14.35 -5.71 5.26
CA GLU A 15 13.42 -5.70 6.40
C GLU A 15 14.15 -5.16 7.64
N LEU A 16 13.68 -4.03 8.16
CA LEU A 16 14.23 -3.36 9.35
C LEU A 16 13.53 -3.82 10.63
N PHE A 17 12.24 -4.15 10.51
CA PHE A 17 11.40 -4.54 11.64
C PHE A 17 10.20 -5.38 11.15
N SER A 18 9.72 -6.29 11.98
CA SER A 18 8.49 -7.04 11.75
C SER A 18 7.77 -7.39 13.05
N CYS A 19 6.44 -7.46 12.97
CA CYS A 19 5.58 -7.80 14.09
C CYS A 19 4.28 -8.49 13.63
N ASP A 20 3.51 -8.99 14.59
CA ASP A 20 2.15 -9.47 14.33
C ASP A 20 1.20 -8.29 14.05
N ILE A 21 0.11 -8.55 13.33
CA ILE A 21 -0.91 -7.52 13.03
C ILE A 21 -1.56 -6.92 14.28
N SER A 22 -1.67 -7.69 15.37
CA SER A 22 -2.18 -7.21 16.66
C SER A 22 -1.28 -6.15 17.30
N GLU A 23 -0.04 -6.04 16.86
CA GLU A 23 0.96 -5.12 17.38
C GLU A 23 1.32 -4.03 16.36
N ILE A 24 0.47 -3.79 15.34
CA ILE A 24 0.74 -2.84 14.25
C ILE A 24 1.09 -1.42 14.73
N GLU A 25 0.55 -0.99 15.88
CA GLU A 25 0.92 0.28 16.52
C GLU A 25 2.43 0.41 16.79
N LYS A 26 3.11 -0.70 17.11
CA LYS A 26 4.57 -0.72 17.27
C LYS A 26 5.29 -0.49 15.94
N ALA A 27 4.74 -1.02 14.84
CA ALA A 27 5.29 -0.79 13.51
C ALA A 27 5.14 0.67 13.08
N TYR A 28 4.01 1.32 13.40
CA TYR A 28 3.86 2.76 13.16
C TYR A 28 4.86 3.60 13.96
N ALA A 29 5.00 3.33 15.26
CA ALA A 29 5.98 4.03 16.09
C ALA A 29 7.42 3.83 15.58
N LYS A 30 7.77 2.62 15.13
CA LYS A 30 9.09 2.34 14.55
C LYS A 30 9.30 3.00 13.20
N ALA A 31 8.26 3.13 12.38
CA ALA A 31 8.35 3.85 11.11
C ALA A 31 8.70 5.33 11.36
N GLU A 32 8.01 5.97 12.30
CA GLU A 32 8.29 7.36 12.69
C GLU A 32 9.73 7.53 13.19
N GLU A 33 10.20 6.65 14.10
CA GLU A 33 11.59 6.67 14.56
C GLU A 33 12.61 6.54 13.41
N TYR A 34 12.34 5.69 12.41
CA TYR A 34 13.23 5.50 11.27
C TYR A 34 13.21 6.68 10.30
N GLU A 35 12.05 7.27 10.06
CA GLU A 35 11.92 8.50 9.26
C GLU A 35 12.66 9.67 9.91
N GLU A 36 12.59 9.80 11.25
CA GLU A 36 13.36 10.80 12.01
C GLU A 36 14.88 10.59 11.90
N MET A 37 15.32 9.34 11.75
CA MET A 37 16.72 8.99 11.49
C MET A 37 17.15 9.22 10.03
N GLY A 38 16.23 9.63 9.16
CA GLY A 38 16.47 9.90 7.75
C GLY A 38 16.41 8.67 6.85
N LEU A 39 15.78 7.58 7.31
CA LEU A 39 15.49 6.40 6.48
C LEU A 39 14.17 6.61 5.73
N ASP A 40 14.14 6.17 4.48
CA ASP A 40 12.89 6.04 3.72
C ASP A 40 12.35 4.63 3.91
N VAL A 41 11.22 4.50 4.61
CA VAL A 41 10.66 3.21 5.00
C VAL A 41 9.26 3.00 4.42
N LYS A 42 8.92 1.74 4.18
CA LYS A 42 7.59 1.31 3.75
C LYS A 42 7.02 0.31 4.74
N LEU A 43 5.85 0.63 5.30
CA LEU A 43 5.07 -0.32 6.08
C LEU A 43 4.23 -1.20 5.14
N VAL A 44 4.45 -2.51 5.24
CA VAL A 44 3.69 -3.54 4.53
C VAL A 44 2.88 -4.30 5.58
N ALA A 45 1.56 -4.27 5.43
CA ALA A 45 0.62 -4.96 6.30
C ALA A 45 -0.47 -5.63 5.47
N PRO A 46 -1.09 -6.72 5.95
CA PRO A 46 -2.23 -7.32 5.29
C PRO A 46 -3.40 -6.32 5.24
N SER A 47 -4.16 -6.38 4.16
CA SER A 47 -5.41 -5.62 4.05
C SER A 47 -6.48 -6.14 5.00
N ILE A 48 -7.56 -5.37 5.18
CA ILE A 48 -8.73 -5.80 5.96
C ILE A 48 -9.32 -7.11 5.38
N PRO A 49 -9.60 -7.21 4.06
CA PRO A 49 -10.09 -8.45 3.47
C PRO A 49 -9.15 -9.63 3.69
N GLU A 50 -7.83 -9.44 3.54
CA GLU A 50 -6.82 -10.48 3.78
C GLU A 50 -6.79 -10.93 5.25
N THR A 51 -6.94 -10.00 6.20
CA THR A 51 -6.99 -10.33 7.63
C THR A 51 -8.25 -11.14 7.97
N LEU A 52 -9.39 -10.80 7.36
CA LEU A 52 -10.66 -11.51 7.54
C LEU A 52 -10.60 -12.93 6.97
N ILE A 53 -10.19 -13.10 5.71
CA ILE A 53 -10.14 -14.39 5.04
C ILE A 53 -9.16 -15.36 5.73
N LYS A 54 -8.00 -14.86 6.19
CA LYS A 54 -7.06 -15.63 7.02
C LYS A 54 -7.72 -16.10 8.32
N SER A 55 -8.48 -15.23 8.99
CA SER A 55 -9.20 -15.57 10.24
C SER A 55 -10.28 -16.64 10.03
N LEU A 56 -10.82 -16.75 8.82
CA LEU A 56 -11.78 -17.79 8.42
C LEU A 56 -11.10 -19.11 7.99
N GLY A 57 -9.77 -19.20 8.08
CA GLY A 57 -9.02 -20.42 7.80
C GLY A 57 -8.66 -20.61 6.32
N ALA A 58 -8.71 -19.55 5.52
CA ALA A 58 -8.36 -19.61 4.12
C ALA A 58 -6.86 -19.81 3.89
N GLY A 59 -6.53 -20.49 2.79
CA GLY A 59 -5.15 -20.76 2.39
C GLY A 59 -4.61 -19.74 1.39
N GLU A 60 -3.36 -19.92 0.98
CA GLU A 60 -2.70 -19.04 -0.02
C GLU A 60 -3.48 -18.95 -1.34
N SER A 61 -4.10 -20.06 -1.80
CA SER A 61 -4.90 -20.05 -3.02
C SER A 61 -6.11 -19.11 -2.95
N ASP A 62 -6.70 -18.96 -1.77
CA ASP A 62 -7.87 -18.13 -1.56
C ASP A 62 -7.48 -16.65 -1.42
N ILE A 63 -6.34 -16.39 -0.79
CA ILE A 63 -5.72 -15.05 -0.72
C ILE A 63 -5.36 -14.56 -2.11
N ASN A 64 -4.78 -15.41 -2.96
CA ASN A 64 -4.44 -15.04 -4.33
C ASN A 64 -5.70 -14.69 -5.15
N LYS A 65 -6.76 -15.50 -5.06
CA LYS A 65 -8.04 -15.20 -5.72
C LYS A 65 -8.66 -13.91 -5.22
N LEU A 66 -8.58 -13.63 -3.92
CA LEU A 66 -9.05 -12.37 -3.36
C LEU A 66 -8.30 -11.18 -3.98
N ASN A 67 -6.97 -11.26 -4.06
CA ASN A 67 -6.13 -10.20 -4.62
C ASN A 67 -6.34 -10.02 -6.13
N GLU A 68 -6.52 -11.11 -6.87
CA GLU A 68 -6.92 -11.08 -8.29
C GLU A 68 -8.28 -10.39 -8.45
N THR A 69 -9.30 -10.81 -7.69
CA THR A 69 -10.65 -10.23 -7.73
C THR A 69 -10.59 -8.72 -7.45
N ILE A 70 -9.90 -8.30 -6.39
CA ILE A 70 -9.76 -6.87 -6.06
C ILE A 70 -9.09 -6.11 -7.21
N THR A 71 -8.05 -6.68 -7.82
CA THR A 71 -7.33 -6.05 -8.92
C THR A 71 -8.20 -5.91 -10.16
N GLU A 72 -8.98 -6.94 -10.51
CA GLU A 72 -9.90 -6.95 -11.66
C GLU A 72 -11.04 -5.94 -11.48
N GLU A 73 -11.63 -5.86 -10.29
CA GLU A 73 -12.67 -4.88 -9.96
C GLU A 73 -12.13 -3.44 -10.02
N ILE A 74 -10.92 -3.20 -9.52
CA ILE A 74 -10.28 -1.88 -9.63
C ILE A 74 -10.00 -1.52 -11.09
N ALA A 75 -9.42 -2.45 -11.87
CA ALA A 75 -9.06 -2.21 -13.26
C ALA A 75 -10.28 -1.90 -14.13
N SER A 76 -11.38 -2.65 -13.96
CA SER A 76 -12.60 -2.44 -14.75
C SER A 76 -13.27 -1.09 -14.49
N HIS A 77 -13.07 -0.49 -13.31
CA HIS A 77 -13.63 0.82 -12.97
C HIS A 77 -12.69 2.00 -13.26
N ILE A 78 -11.36 1.78 -13.33
CA ILE A 78 -10.40 2.84 -13.71
C ILE A 78 -10.45 3.14 -15.21
N GLU A 79 -10.77 2.16 -16.06
CA GLU A 79 -10.83 2.38 -17.52
C GLU A 79 -12.10 3.14 -17.99
N GLU A 80 -13.15 3.21 -17.16
CA GLU A 80 -14.42 3.88 -17.50
C GLU A 80 -14.58 5.30 -16.90
N GLU A 81 -13.81 5.68 -15.88
CA GLU A 81 -13.82 7.04 -15.31
C GLU A 81 -12.66 7.90 -15.83
N VAL A 82 -13.00 8.82 -16.72
CA VAL A 82 -12.20 10.02 -17.02
C VAL A 82 -11.92 10.75 -15.70
N GLY A 83 -10.71 10.57 -15.16
CA GLY A 83 -10.05 11.48 -14.24
C GLY A 83 -10.69 11.62 -12.85
N CYS A 84 -9.91 11.35 -11.80
CA CYS A 84 -10.20 11.91 -10.49
C CYS A 84 -10.40 13.42 -10.63
N VAL A 85 -11.63 13.91 -10.36
CA VAL A 85 -11.99 15.33 -10.48
C VAL A 85 -11.15 16.24 -9.57
N ALA A 86 -10.50 15.66 -8.56
CA ALA A 86 -9.61 16.36 -7.63
C ALA A 86 -8.13 16.41 -8.09
N CYS A 87 -7.74 15.65 -9.13
CA CYS A 87 -6.36 15.62 -9.64
C CYS A 87 -6.16 16.41 -10.93
N LEU A 88 -7.21 17.02 -11.49
CA LEU A 88 -7.11 17.99 -12.57
C LEU A 88 -6.82 19.37 -11.96
N SER A 89 -5.57 19.63 -11.59
CA SER A 89 -5.09 20.97 -11.26
C SER A 89 -3.92 21.31 -12.18
N ASP A 90 -4.20 22.20 -13.14
CA ASP A 90 -3.27 23.10 -13.82
C ASP A 90 -2.14 22.53 -14.69
N THR A 91 -2.49 21.90 -15.81
CA THR A 91 -1.59 21.88 -16.99
C THR A 91 -2.34 22.21 -18.28
N ASP A 92 -2.92 23.41 -18.39
CA ASP A 92 -3.44 23.92 -19.67
C ASP A 92 -3.35 25.45 -19.83
N GLU A 93 -2.37 26.10 -19.21
CA GLU A 93 -2.02 27.49 -19.54
C GLU A 93 -0.51 27.69 -19.45
N GLN A 94 0.21 27.50 -20.57
CA GLN A 94 1.40 28.28 -20.98
C GLN A 94 2.15 27.63 -22.15
N LYS A 95 1.58 27.61 -23.37
CA LYS A 95 2.36 27.69 -24.63
C LYS A 95 1.56 28.37 -25.74
N ASN A 96 1.11 29.59 -25.48
CA ASN A 96 0.72 30.52 -26.54
C ASN A 96 1.41 31.87 -26.31
N ASN A 97 2.74 31.87 -26.45
CA ASN A 97 3.58 33.06 -26.62
C ASN A 97 5.03 32.64 -26.92
N LEU A 98 5.28 32.15 -28.13
CA LEU A 98 6.53 32.47 -28.82
C LEU A 98 6.16 32.93 -30.23
N GLN A 99 6.30 34.24 -30.40
CA GLN A 99 6.36 34.96 -31.66
C GLN A 99 7.66 34.61 -32.40
#